data_AF-A0A2V9IBS6-F1
#
_entry.id   AF-A0A2V9IBS6-F1
#
_cell.length_a   1.000
_cell.length_b   1.000
_cell.length_c   1.000
_cell.angle_alpha   90.00
_cell.angle_beta   90.00
_cell.angle_gamma   90.00
#
_symmetry.space_group_name_H-M   'P 1'
#
loop_
_entity.id
_entity.type
_entity.pdbx_description
1 polymer ?
#
loop_
_entity_poly.entity_id
_entity_poly.type
_entity_poly.pdbx_seq_one_letter_code
_entity_poly.pdbx_strand_id
1 'polypeptide(L)'
;MRYQTRGVFSRLPLWFPLALPIVFAFSHSVRAYPVPAPIPLKKIIQESDVIVKAKGLDSTPVADGWFEKYTGYEVYATRFQVISVIKGNLKGPEVLFHHYGVARQPPFAASFSPQKYEFEEGRTYIVFAKNS
;
A
#
# COMPACT_ATOMS: atom_id res chain seq x y z
N MET A 1 -66.15 -7.19 -43.17
CA MET A 1 -65.48 -6.01 -42.57
C MET A 1 -64.03 -6.02 -43.08
N ARG A 2 -63.74 -5.60 -44.34
CA ARG A 2 -63.30 -4.26 -44.84
C ARG A 2 -62.28 -3.58 -43.91
N TYR A 3 -61.04 -3.24 -44.28
CA TYR A 3 -60.47 -2.79 -45.57
C TYR A 3 -59.02 -3.29 -45.83
N GLN A 4 -58.64 -3.22 -47.11
CA GLN A 4 -57.30 -3.42 -47.69
C GLN A 4 -56.81 -2.06 -48.24
N THR A 5 -55.49 -1.79 -48.25
CA THR A 5 -54.84 -1.06 -49.35
C THR A 5 -53.32 -1.28 -49.37
N ARG A 6 -52.80 -1.44 -50.58
CA ARG A 6 -51.43 -1.74 -51.00
C ARG A 6 -50.59 -0.46 -51.21
N GLY A 7 -49.27 -0.65 -51.24
CA GLY A 7 -48.31 0.12 -52.05
C GLY A 7 -47.41 1.05 -51.20
N VAL A 8 -46.15 1.32 -51.53
CA VAL A 8 -45.41 1.28 -52.80
C VAL A 8 -43.90 1.21 -52.48
N PHE A 9 -43.15 0.49 -53.33
CA PHE A 9 -41.69 0.47 -53.41
C PHE A 9 -41.10 1.88 -53.64
N SER A 10 -40.12 2.31 -52.84
CA SER A 10 -39.17 3.35 -53.32
C SER A 10 -37.83 3.34 -52.56
N ARG A 11 -36.79 2.94 -53.30
CA ARG A 11 -35.42 3.49 -53.40
C ARG A 11 -34.67 3.89 -52.12
N LEU A 12 -33.61 3.11 -51.84
CA LEU A 12 -32.40 3.53 -51.12
C LEU A 12 -31.85 4.87 -51.65
N PRO A 13 -31.21 5.66 -50.77
CA PRO A 13 -29.79 5.92 -51.01
C PRO A 13 -28.91 5.55 -49.81
N LEU A 14 -27.81 4.86 -50.12
CA LEU A 14 -26.64 4.69 -49.26
C LEU A 14 -26.09 6.06 -48.87
N TRP A 15 -26.27 6.50 -47.63
CA TRP A 15 -25.35 7.43 -46.97
C TRP A 15 -25.12 6.94 -45.54
N PHE A 16 -24.09 6.12 -45.36
CA PHE A 16 -23.47 5.83 -44.07
C PHE A 16 -22.79 7.11 -43.56
N PRO A 17 -23.12 7.66 -42.38
CA PRO A 17 -22.10 8.19 -41.52
C PRO A 17 -21.60 7.04 -40.65
N LEU A 18 -20.36 6.64 -40.90
CA LEU A 18 -19.57 5.79 -40.03
C LEU A 18 -19.43 6.53 -38.68
N ALA A 19 -20.38 6.36 -37.77
CA ALA A 19 -20.29 6.89 -36.41
C ALA A 19 -19.27 6.02 -35.65
N LEU A 20 -18.00 6.38 -35.76
CA LEU A 20 -16.96 5.84 -34.90
C LEU A 20 -17.32 6.25 -33.46
N PRO A 21 -17.61 5.33 -32.52
CA PRO A 21 -17.67 5.73 -31.12
C PRO A 21 -16.26 6.18 -30.75
N ILE A 22 -16.08 7.49 -30.55
CA ILE A 22 -14.89 8.04 -29.90
C ILE A 22 -14.96 7.53 -28.46
N VAL A 23 -14.37 6.36 -28.23
CA VAL A 23 -14.10 5.86 -26.88
C VAL A 23 -13.03 6.79 -26.32
N PHE A 24 -13.46 7.81 -25.58
CA PHE A 24 -12.56 8.60 -24.75
C PHE A 24 -11.90 7.65 -23.75
N ALA A 25 -10.67 7.25 -24.03
CA ALA A 25 -9.82 6.57 -23.09
C ALA A 25 -9.60 7.53 -21.92
N PHE A 26 -10.38 7.35 -20.84
CA PHE A 26 -10.11 7.96 -19.54
C PHE A 26 -8.73 7.47 -19.09
N SER A 27 -7.71 8.26 -19.43
CA SER A 27 -6.37 8.09 -18.91
C SER A 27 -6.48 8.31 -17.41
N HIS A 28 -6.47 7.22 -16.64
CA HIS A 28 -6.42 7.31 -15.19
C HIS A 28 -5.07 7.93 -14.84
N SER A 29 -5.08 9.22 -14.51
CA SER A 29 -3.91 9.88 -13.96
C SER A 29 -3.60 9.25 -12.62
N VAL A 30 -2.70 8.27 -12.62
CA VAL A 30 -2.12 7.73 -11.39
C VAL A 30 -1.32 8.87 -10.77
N ARG A 31 -1.74 9.33 -9.60
CA ARG A 31 -0.97 10.30 -8.81
C ARG A 31 0.34 9.64 -8.39
N ALA A 32 1.42 10.01 -9.07
CA ALA A 32 2.76 9.80 -8.55
C ALA A 32 3.03 10.86 -7.47
N TYR A 33 3.74 10.48 -6.42
CA TYR A 33 4.29 11.41 -5.44
C TYR A 33 5.81 11.19 -5.38
N PRO A 34 6.60 12.25 -5.13
CA PRO A 34 8.04 12.12 -5.04
C PRO A 34 8.40 11.24 -3.84
N VAL A 35 9.11 10.15 -4.11
CA VAL A 35 9.73 9.31 -3.08
C VAL A 35 11.23 9.59 -3.04
N PRO A 36 11.86 9.61 -1.86
CA PRO A 36 13.31 9.63 -1.76
C PRO A 36 13.93 8.45 -2.54
N ALA A 37 15.16 8.62 -3.00
CA ALA A 37 15.90 7.53 -3.61
C ALA A 37 15.99 6.32 -2.66
N PRO A 38 15.91 5.08 -3.18
CA PRO A 38 15.98 3.90 -2.35
C PRO A 38 17.32 3.84 -1.61
N ILE A 39 17.27 3.48 -0.33
CA ILE A 39 18.47 3.33 0.50
C ILE A 39 19.12 1.98 0.16
N PRO A 40 20.42 1.93 -0.16
CA PRO A 40 21.08 0.67 -0.48
C PRO A 40 21.17 -0.23 0.75
N LEU A 41 21.00 -1.54 0.56
CA LEU A 41 20.99 -2.53 1.65
C LEU A 41 22.24 -2.45 2.54
N LYS A 42 23.42 -2.19 1.96
CA LYS A 42 24.67 -2.01 2.71
C LYS A 42 24.57 -0.89 3.75
N LYS A 43 23.91 0.22 3.41
CA LYS A 43 23.70 1.35 4.31
C LYS A 43 22.71 0.98 5.43
N ILE A 44 21.62 0.29 5.10
CA ILE A 44 20.64 -0.20 6.10
C ILE A 44 21.32 -1.16 7.09
N ILE A 45 22.14 -2.11 6.60
CA ILE A 45 22.91 -3.02 7.45
C ILE A 45 23.85 -2.26 8.38
N GLN A 46 24.50 -1.21 7.88
CA GLN A 46 25.44 -0.40 8.66
C GLN A 46 24.72 0.38 9.77
N GLU A 47 23.60 1.00 9.46
CA GLU A 47 22.82 1.86 10.37
C GLU A 47 21.96 1.09 11.38
N SER A 48 21.68 -0.20 11.12
CA SER A 48 20.91 -1.04 12.04
C SER A 48 21.77 -1.49 13.22
N ASP A 49 21.30 -1.30 14.45
CA ASP A 49 21.96 -1.85 15.63
C ASP A 49 21.68 -3.34 15.77
N VAL A 50 20.49 -3.78 15.34
CA VAL A 50 20.02 -5.15 15.44
C VAL A 50 19.44 -5.60 14.09
N ILE A 51 19.78 -6.83 13.67
CA ILE A 51 19.17 -7.49 12.51
C ILE A 51 18.77 -8.90 12.94
N VAL A 52 17.50 -9.24 12.77
CA VAL A 52 16.97 -10.56 13.16
C VAL A 52 16.12 -11.18 12.07
N LYS A 53 16.13 -12.51 12.02
CA LYS A 53 15.05 -13.28 11.41
C LYS A 53 14.05 -13.60 12.51
N ALA A 54 12.80 -13.19 12.34
CA ALA A 54 11.79 -13.33 13.38
C ALA A 54 10.39 -13.55 12.80
N LYS A 55 9.52 -14.16 13.58
CA LYS A 55 8.13 -14.46 13.23
C LYS A 55 7.19 -13.44 13.89
N GLY A 56 6.31 -12.82 13.11
CA GLY A 56 5.30 -11.90 13.65
C GLY A 56 4.32 -12.64 14.56
N LEU A 57 4.07 -12.08 15.73
CA LEU A 57 3.10 -12.60 16.71
C LEU A 57 1.81 -11.78 16.66
N ASP A 58 1.90 -10.49 16.96
CA ASP A 58 0.78 -9.56 16.95
C ASP A 58 1.26 -8.14 16.73
N SER A 59 0.34 -7.29 16.27
CA SER A 59 0.59 -5.88 16.03
C SER A 59 -0.55 -5.05 16.63
N THR A 60 -0.22 -4.10 17.49
CA THR A 60 -1.20 -3.26 18.19
C THR A 60 -0.87 -1.77 18.05
N PRO A 61 -1.87 -0.88 17.88
CA PRO A 61 -1.63 0.54 17.87
C PRO A 61 -1.16 1.02 19.26
N VAL A 62 -0.14 1.86 19.30
CA VAL A 62 0.46 2.40 20.53
C VAL A 62 0.66 3.91 20.44
N ALA A 63 0.68 4.56 21.59
CA ALA A 63 1.14 5.94 21.69
C ALA A 63 2.64 5.95 21.97
N ASP A 64 3.44 6.48 21.04
CA ASP A 64 4.88 6.64 21.21
C ASP A 64 5.28 8.08 20.89
N GLY A 65 5.89 8.76 21.87
CA GLY A 65 6.33 10.16 21.76
C GLY A 65 7.55 10.37 20.86
N TRP A 66 8.24 9.29 20.46
CA TRP A 66 9.39 9.36 19.56
C TRP A 66 8.99 9.49 18.08
N PHE A 67 7.73 9.18 17.77
CA PHE A 67 7.19 9.24 16.43
C PHE A 67 6.43 10.54 16.22
N GLU A 68 6.71 11.21 15.11
CA GLU A 68 5.92 12.35 14.66
C GLU A 68 4.50 11.91 14.30
N LYS A 69 3.52 12.77 14.57
CA LYS A 69 2.11 12.50 14.24
C LYS A 69 1.86 12.82 12.76
N TYR A 70 1.43 11.82 12.00
CA TYR A 70 1.04 11.99 10.59
C TYR A 70 -0.44 11.66 10.41
N THR A 71 -1.18 12.56 9.73
CA THR A 71 -2.59 12.34 9.42
C THR A 71 -2.78 11.06 8.59
N GLY A 72 -3.65 10.17 9.04
CA GLY A 72 -3.92 8.89 8.37
C GLY A 72 -2.96 7.75 8.74
N TYR A 73 -2.03 7.98 9.65
CA TYR A 73 -1.08 6.97 10.15
C TYR A 73 -1.12 6.91 11.67
N GLU A 74 -0.89 5.71 12.20
CA GLU A 74 -0.74 5.45 13.63
C GLU A 74 0.55 4.67 13.86
N VAL A 75 1.09 4.74 15.08
CA VAL A 75 2.25 3.93 15.45
C VAL A 75 1.74 2.59 15.95
N TYR A 76 2.37 1.52 15.47
CA TYR A 76 2.09 0.16 15.87
C TYR A 76 3.32 -0.42 16.55
N ALA A 77 3.08 -1.18 17.61
CA ALA A 77 4.07 -2.05 18.22
C ALA A 77 3.78 -3.50 17.77
N THR A 78 4.71 -4.07 17.02
CA THR A 78 4.63 -5.46 16.58
C THR A 78 5.58 -6.32 17.41
N ARG A 79 5.03 -7.36 18.03
CA ARG A 79 5.82 -8.38 18.71
C ARG A 79 6.31 -9.41 17.72
N PHE A 80 7.58 -9.75 17.84
CA PHE A 80 8.23 -10.76 17.04
C PHE A 80 8.89 -11.83 17.92
N GLN A 81 8.68 -13.10 17.59
CA GLN A 81 9.47 -14.20 18.11
C GLN A 81 10.75 -14.36 17.31
N VAL A 82 11.90 -14.17 17.95
CA VAL A 82 13.22 -14.26 17.33
C VAL A 82 13.53 -15.72 16.98
N ILE A 83 13.83 -15.97 15.71
CA ILE A 83 14.29 -17.28 15.22
C ILE A 83 15.81 -17.33 15.21
N SER A 84 16.46 -16.26 14.73
CA SER A 84 17.91 -16.14 14.73
C SER A 84 18.35 -14.68 14.68
N VAL A 85 19.43 -14.36 15.39
CA VAL A 85 20.07 -13.04 15.34
C VAL A 85 21.14 -13.03 14.26
N ILE A 86 21.06 -12.06 13.35
CA ILE A 86 22.02 -11.84 12.25
C ILE A 86 23.05 -10.79 12.66
N LYS A 87 22.63 -9.73 13.36
CA LYS A 87 23.49 -8.65 13.90
C LYS A 87 22.92 -8.16 15.23
N GLY A 88 23.81 -7.71 16.11
CA GLY A 88 23.46 -7.10 17.39
C GLY A 88 23.38 -8.14 18.52
N ASN A 89 23.00 -7.68 19.71
CA ASN A 89 22.84 -8.54 20.88
C ASN A 89 21.45 -8.33 21.49
N LEU A 90 20.63 -9.38 21.48
CA LEU A 90 19.30 -9.38 22.09
C LEU A 90 19.30 -10.21 23.36
N LYS A 91 18.65 -9.72 24.41
CA LYS A 91 18.60 -10.36 25.73
C LYS A 91 17.42 -11.32 25.91
N GLY A 92 16.60 -11.53 24.88
CA GLY A 92 15.38 -12.31 24.99
C GLY A 92 14.92 -12.95 23.66
N PRO A 93 13.95 -13.88 23.74
CA PRO A 93 13.41 -14.58 22.58
C PRO A 93 12.41 -13.74 21.78
N GLU A 94 12.04 -12.56 22.27
CA GLU A 94 11.10 -11.66 21.63
C GLU A 94 11.68 -10.26 21.49
N VAL A 95 11.23 -9.55 20.46
CA VAL A 95 11.52 -8.13 20.25
C VAL A 95 10.23 -7.39 19.92
N LEU A 96 10.09 -6.19 20.48
CA LEU A 96 9.01 -5.27 20.15
C LEU A 96 9.54 -4.24 19.15
N PHE A 97 8.87 -4.12 18.02
CA PHE A 97 9.26 -3.20 16.95
C PHE A 97 8.17 -2.15 16.74
N HIS A 98 8.52 -0.87 16.91
CA HIS A 98 7.61 0.24 16.68
C HIS A 98 7.74 0.75 15.24
N HIS A 99 6.61 0.95 14.56
CA HIS A 99 6.59 1.41 13.17
C HIS A 99 5.30 2.15 12.83
N TYR A 100 5.30 2.90 11.74
CA TYR A 100 4.06 3.43 11.20
C TYR A 100 3.24 2.33 10.53
N GLY A 101 1.92 2.41 10.72
CA GLY A 101 0.89 1.66 9.99
C GLY A 101 -0.22 2.61 9.52
N VAL A 102 -1.12 2.13 8.66
CA VAL A 102 -2.30 2.91 8.28
C VAL A 102 -3.23 2.99 9.49
N ALA A 103 -3.71 4.20 9.81
CA ALA A 103 -4.72 4.37 10.85
C ALA A 103 -5.99 3.58 10.50
N ARG A 104 -6.67 3.02 11.51
CA ARG A 104 -7.89 2.23 11.27
C ARG A 104 -8.99 2.99 10.54
N GLN A 105 -9.03 4.32 10.70
CA GLN A 105 -9.97 5.22 10.02
C GLN A 105 -9.20 6.44 9.50
N PRO A 106 -8.57 6.35 8.30
CA PRO A 106 -7.77 7.45 7.78
C PRO A 106 -8.70 8.57 7.28
N PRO A 107 -8.60 9.80 7.82
CA PRO A 107 -9.59 10.83 7.51
C PRO A 107 -9.57 11.28 6.05
N PHE A 108 -8.44 11.25 5.33
CA PHE A 108 -8.35 11.48 3.88
C PHE A 108 -7.02 10.89 3.35
N ALA A 109 -6.84 10.82 2.02
CA ALA A 109 -5.55 10.45 1.43
C ALA A 109 -4.48 11.51 1.77
N ALA A 110 -3.50 11.12 2.58
CA ALA A 110 -2.42 12.02 2.97
C ALA A 110 -1.51 12.37 1.77
N SER A 111 -1.15 13.65 1.63
CA SER A 111 -0.19 14.11 0.61
C SER A 111 1.24 13.62 0.85
N PHE A 112 1.53 13.16 2.07
CA PHE A 112 2.80 12.59 2.49
C PHE A 112 2.53 11.24 3.18
N SER A 113 3.33 10.22 2.85
CA SER A 113 3.29 8.92 3.52
C SER A 113 4.64 8.70 4.21
N PRO A 114 4.69 8.58 5.55
CA PRO A 114 5.85 7.97 6.18
C PRO A 114 6.02 6.54 5.62
N GLN A 115 7.22 5.99 5.79
CA GLN A 115 7.43 4.59 5.49
C GLN A 115 6.66 3.74 6.50
N LYS A 116 5.64 3.03 6.02
CA LYS A 116 4.77 2.17 6.82
C LYS A 116 5.05 0.69 6.55
N TYR A 117 4.76 -0.14 7.54
CA TYR A 117 4.88 -1.59 7.46
C TYR A 117 3.60 -2.26 7.97
N GLU A 118 3.24 -3.37 7.35
CA GLU A 118 2.12 -4.22 7.75
C GLU A 118 2.69 -5.62 7.98
N PHE A 119 2.67 -6.07 9.23
CA PHE A 119 3.19 -7.37 9.63
C PHE A 119 2.02 -8.31 9.93
N GLU A 120 2.12 -9.54 9.41
CA GLU A 120 1.12 -10.58 9.56
C GLU A 120 1.55 -11.53 10.68
N GLU A 121 0.59 -11.91 11.51
CA GLU A 121 0.77 -12.99 12.48
C GLU A 121 1.16 -14.29 11.76
N GLY A 122 2.14 -15.00 12.31
CA GLY A 122 2.60 -16.26 11.74
C GLY A 122 3.69 -16.12 10.68
N ARG A 123 3.84 -14.94 10.07
CA ARG A 123 4.76 -14.74 8.95
C ARG A 123 6.18 -14.42 9.41
N THR A 124 7.17 -14.92 8.68
CA THR A 124 8.59 -14.72 8.99
C THR A 124 9.17 -13.55 8.20
N TYR A 125 9.93 -12.70 8.87
CA TYR A 125 10.54 -11.49 8.33
C TYR A 125 12.02 -11.41 8.69
N ILE A 126 12.77 -10.60 7.93
CA ILE A 126 14.06 -10.08 8.34
C ILE A 126 13.83 -8.63 8.77
N VAL A 127 14.08 -8.32 10.04
CA VAL A 127 13.83 -7.01 10.63
C VAL A 127 15.17 -6.32 10.85
N PHE A 128 15.27 -5.10 10.32
CA PHE A 128 16.39 -4.19 10.51
C PHE A 128 15.94 -3.11 11.48
N ALA A 129 16.56 -3.03 12.65
CA ALA A 129 16.14 -2.13 13.71
C ALA A 129 17.32 -1.34 14.26
N LYS A 130 17.02 -0.10 14.64
CA LYS A 130 17.89 0.74 15.46
C LYS A 130 17.38 0.66 16.89
N ASN A 131 18.29 0.63 17.86
CA ASN A 131 17.90 0.75 19.25
C ASN A 131 17.42 2.19 19.48
N SER A 132 16.26 2.32 20.09
CA SER A 132 15.76 3.57 20.66
C SER A 132 16.49 3.86 21.96
#